data_AF-A0A2N5TL96-F1
#
_entry.id   AF-A0A2N5TL96-F1
#
_cell.length_a   1.000
_cell.length_b   1.000
_cell.length_c   1.000
_cell.angle_alpha   90.00
_cell.angle_beta   90.00
_cell.angle_gamma   90.00
#
_symmetry.space_group_name_H-M   'P 1'
#
loop_
_entity.id
_entity.type
_entity.pdbx_description
1 polymer ?
#
loop_
_entity_poly.entity_id
_entity_poly.type
_entity_poly.pdbx_seq_one_letter_code
_entity_poly.pdbx_strand_id
1 'polypeptide(L)'
;MTTNVPGNRPRTKPVRSEDSKIKQICDLIEELDYTPKSFLKVFLKNEKAAVVRQFWGTHTGWPSTLRLLNAISEVVCKKSDGKDYWQQYILSEATKIVAKQKTPRGAYPKGAYHNAKTILPNLFSPKFKSEFDQALSEEHMPFLFNLLYNKMNNQTLEEVADDVDSEHEKLDAKDTNSKDECMFNGKTVRDRKKKASSDHPQRACVTALTITSMVAFVCNRRNNGKQLANSITLLACGVTDRVKAFLRYIGLSSSRQTAHNALKRLSYQSERQIGFKMMSPLEHPSLAPFLCFDNLDFEQKVDTKSLGNSNHMFHGTWGYVHQLNPKLLASVPSSEITLESYNQSMLKVSDLQV
;
A
#
# COMPACT_ATOMS: atom_id res chain seq x y z
N MET A 1 -34.78 67.02 47.57
CA MET A 1 -34.61 66.93 46.11
C MET A 1 -33.83 65.66 45.83
N THR A 2 -34.53 64.56 45.59
CA THR A 2 -33.96 63.26 45.23
C THR A 2 -34.23 63.02 43.75
N THR A 3 -33.14 62.86 43.00
CA THR A 3 -33.12 62.65 41.55
C THR A 3 -33.48 61.20 41.24
N ASN A 4 -34.66 60.97 40.66
CA ASN A 4 -35.03 59.70 40.06
C ASN A 4 -34.53 59.66 38.60
N VAL A 5 -33.43 58.93 38.38
CA VAL A 5 -32.96 58.51 37.05
C VAL A 5 -33.83 57.34 36.59
N PRO A 6 -34.45 57.37 35.39
CA PRO A 6 -35.19 56.22 34.90
C PRO A 6 -34.22 55.10 34.49
N GLY A 7 -34.36 53.94 35.14
CA GLY A 7 -33.62 52.73 34.82
C GLY A 7 -33.85 52.30 33.37
N ASN A 8 -32.75 52.17 32.62
CA ASN A 8 -32.71 51.62 31.28
C ASN A 8 -33.04 50.12 31.34
N ARG A 9 -34.32 49.76 31.11
CA ARG A 9 -34.71 48.35 31.00
C ARG A 9 -34.08 47.76 29.74
N PRO A 10 -33.44 46.58 29.79
CA PRO A 10 -32.98 45.91 28.58
C PRO A 10 -34.21 45.59 27.72
N ARG A 11 -34.27 46.13 26.50
CA ARG A 11 -35.28 45.77 25.50
C ARG A 11 -35.14 44.27 25.20
N THR A 12 -35.95 43.44 25.85
CA THR A 12 -36.17 42.05 25.46
C THR A 12 -36.79 42.08 24.07
N LYS A 13 -35.99 41.75 23.05
CA LYS A 13 -36.48 41.60 21.68
C LYS A 13 -37.58 40.53 21.68
N PRO A 14 -38.75 40.78 21.06
CA PRO A 14 -39.81 39.78 21.01
C PRO A 14 -39.28 38.50 20.35
N VAL A 15 -39.61 37.35 20.93
CA VAL A 15 -39.26 36.04 20.38
C VAL A 15 -40.03 35.86 19.07
N ARG A 16 -39.34 36.05 17.94
CA ARG A 16 -39.89 35.85 16.59
C ARG A 16 -39.84 34.36 16.23
N SER A 17 -40.86 33.85 15.55
CA SER A 17 -40.82 32.52 14.93
C SER A 17 -39.74 32.45 13.84
N GLU A 18 -39.18 31.26 13.58
CA GLU A 18 -38.17 31.08 12.52
C GLU A 18 -38.69 31.50 11.15
N ASP A 19 -39.93 31.17 10.81
CA ASP A 19 -40.56 31.56 9.54
C ASP A 19 -40.64 33.08 9.38
N SER A 20 -40.94 33.80 10.46
CA SER A 20 -40.99 35.26 10.46
C SER A 20 -39.60 35.89 10.27
N LYS A 21 -38.55 35.29 10.85
CA LYS A 21 -37.16 35.73 10.65
C LYS A 21 -36.70 35.48 9.21
N ILE A 22 -36.95 34.29 8.68
CA ILE A 22 -36.55 33.92 7.31
C ILE A 22 -37.23 34.83 6.30
N LYS A 23 -38.54 35.06 6.43
CA LYS A 23 -39.29 35.96 5.55
C LYS A 23 -38.69 37.37 5.53
N GLN A 24 -38.44 37.96 6.69
CA GLN A 24 -37.83 39.29 6.78
C GLN A 24 -36.44 39.37 6.13
N ILE A 25 -35.63 38.31 6.28
CA ILE A 25 -34.29 38.27 5.66
C ILE A 25 -34.41 38.13 4.14
N CYS A 26 -35.34 37.31 3.64
CA CYS A 26 -35.59 37.16 2.21
C CYS A 26 -36.11 38.46 1.59
N ASP A 27 -37.07 39.12 2.23
CA ASP A 27 -37.63 40.40 1.77
C ASP A 27 -36.51 41.46 1.68
N LEU A 28 -35.60 41.53 2.66
CA LEU A 28 -34.45 42.44 2.64
C LEU A 28 -33.42 42.09 1.57
N ILE A 29 -33.17 40.80 1.33
CA ILE A 29 -32.26 40.34 0.27
C ILE A 29 -32.80 40.76 -1.10
N GLU A 30 -34.12 40.65 -1.30
CA GLU A 30 -34.81 41.05 -2.51
C GLU A 30 -34.82 42.57 -2.70
N GLU A 31 -35.08 43.35 -1.62
CA GLU A 31 -35.00 44.82 -1.63
C GLU A 31 -33.61 45.33 -2.04
N LEU A 32 -32.55 44.56 -1.75
CA LEU A 32 -31.16 44.88 -2.10
C LEU A 32 -30.72 44.28 -3.46
N ASP A 33 -31.66 43.88 -4.31
CA ASP A 33 -31.43 43.28 -5.63
C ASP A 33 -30.57 42.00 -5.61
N TYR A 34 -30.63 41.24 -4.51
CA TYR A 34 -29.97 39.94 -4.40
C TYR A 34 -30.99 38.79 -4.42
N THR A 35 -30.50 37.62 -4.82
CA THR A 35 -31.13 36.34 -4.52
C THR A 35 -30.37 35.70 -3.36
N PRO A 36 -30.94 34.74 -2.60
CA PRO A 36 -30.20 34.07 -1.53
C PRO A 36 -28.87 33.45 -2.01
N LYS A 37 -28.82 32.94 -3.25
CA LYS A 37 -27.59 32.39 -3.86
C LYS A 37 -26.57 33.48 -4.21
N SER A 38 -27.01 34.58 -4.84
CA SER A 38 -26.08 35.68 -5.20
C SER A 38 -25.59 36.42 -3.95
N PHE A 39 -26.46 36.61 -2.95
CA PHE A 39 -26.08 37.10 -1.64
C PHE A 39 -24.98 36.23 -1.01
N LEU A 40 -25.19 34.91 -0.89
CA LEU A 40 -24.18 34.01 -0.31
C LEU A 40 -22.85 34.05 -1.07
N LYS A 41 -22.89 34.09 -2.40
CA LYS A 41 -21.70 34.20 -3.25
C LYS A 41 -20.94 35.50 -3.00
N VAL A 42 -21.64 36.64 -2.91
CA VAL A 42 -21.04 37.95 -2.65
C VAL A 42 -20.53 38.04 -1.22
N PHE A 43 -21.31 37.57 -0.24
CA PHE A 43 -20.94 37.50 1.17
C PHE A 43 -19.63 36.74 1.39
N LEU A 44 -19.48 35.57 0.77
CA LEU A 44 -18.27 34.77 0.89
C LEU A 44 -17.03 35.45 0.29
N LYS A 45 -17.20 36.33 -0.70
CA LYS A 45 -16.11 37.05 -1.37
C LYS A 45 -15.82 38.44 -0.78
N ASN A 46 -16.79 39.10 -0.15
CA ASN A 46 -16.68 40.48 0.32
C ASN A 46 -15.67 40.64 1.46
N GLU A 47 -14.62 41.43 1.25
CA GLU A 47 -13.57 41.70 2.25
C GLU A 47 -14.09 42.31 3.54
N LYS A 48 -15.15 43.13 3.49
CA LYS A 48 -15.75 43.74 4.69
C LYS A 48 -16.44 42.71 5.58
N ALA A 49 -16.80 41.54 5.04
CA ALA A 49 -17.35 40.41 5.80
C ALA A 49 -16.27 39.46 6.34
N ALA A 50 -14.98 39.79 6.22
CA ALA A 50 -13.86 38.94 6.61
C ALA A 50 -13.97 38.43 8.06
N VAL A 51 -14.31 39.30 9.01
CA VAL A 51 -14.45 38.95 10.42
C VAL A 51 -15.58 37.94 10.65
N VAL A 52 -16.65 38.02 9.88
CA VAL A 52 -17.82 37.13 10.02
C VAL A 52 -17.58 35.77 9.34
N ARG A 53 -16.79 35.74 8.26
CA ARG A 53 -16.47 34.49 7.53
C ARG A 53 -15.22 33.76 8.04
N GLN A 54 -14.41 34.38 8.91
CA GLN A 54 -13.08 33.85 9.28
C GLN A 54 -13.10 32.42 9.85
N PHE A 55 -14.23 31.97 10.41
CA PHE A 55 -14.35 30.65 11.03
C PHE A 55 -14.83 29.53 10.10
N TRP A 56 -15.20 29.81 8.85
CA TRP A 56 -15.78 28.78 7.96
C TRP A 56 -14.84 27.58 7.70
N GLY A 57 -13.53 27.84 7.68
CA GLY A 57 -12.50 26.81 7.50
C GLY A 57 -11.72 26.43 8.76
N THR A 58 -12.07 26.99 9.93
CA THR A 58 -11.34 26.70 11.17
C THR A 58 -11.85 25.44 11.84
N HIS A 59 -11.04 24.82 12.71
CA HIS A 59 -11.48 23.68 13.52
C HIS A 59 -12.79 23.96 14.28
N THR A 60 -12.97 25.18 14.77
CA THR A 60 -14.16 25.60 15.54
C THR A 60 -15.41 25.84 14.68
N GLY A 61 -15.27 26.40 13.47
CA GLY A 61 -16.43 26.71 12.60
C GLY A 61 -16.66 25.71 11.47
N TRP A 62 -15.76 24.75 11.25
CA TRP A 62 -15.96 23.67 10.29
C TRP A 62 -17.23 22.84 10.56
N PRO A 63 -17.57 22.44 11.81
CA PRO A 63 -18.77 21.66 12.07
C PRO A 63 -20.07 22.35 11.62
N SER A 64 -20.20 23.66 11.80
CA SER A 64 -21.38 24.41 11.34
C SER A 64 -21.37 24.61 9.83
N THR A 65 -20.21 24.83 9.23
CA THR A 65 -20.04 24.89 7.76
C THR A 65 -20.43 23.57 7.11
N LEU A 66 -20.03 22.44 7.70
CA LEU A 66 -20.39 21.11 7.24
C LEU A 66 -21.91 20.89 7.30
N ARG A 67 -22.58 21.31 8.37
CA ARG A 67 -24.06 21.27 8.46
C ARG A 67 -24.73 22.06 7.34
N LEU A 68 -24.20 23.25 7.01
CA LEU A 68 -24.71 24.05 5.90
C LEU A 68 -24.51 23.35 4.55
N LEU A 69 -23.32 22.78 4.30
CA LEU A 69 -23.05 22.01 3.07
C LEU A 69 -23.99 20.80 2.93
N ASN A 70 -24.27 20.10 4.04
CA ASN A 70 -25.22 18.98 4.04
C ASN A 70 -26.64 19.46 3.74
N ALA A 71 -27.10 20.57 4.35
CA ALA A 71 -28.41 21.14 4.06
C ALA A 71 -28.53 21.57 2.58
N ILE A 72 -27.47 22.14 2.00
CA ILE A 72 -27.41 22.44 0.55
C ILE A 72 -27.52 21.15 -0.26
N SER A 73 -26.74 20.13 0.09
CA SER A 73 -26.75 18.82 -0.57
C SER A 73 -28.14 18.19 -0.53
N GLU A 74 -28.83 18.22 0.62
CA GLU A 74 -30.18 17.68 0.79
C GLU A 74 -31.19 18.39 -0.12
N VAL A 75 -31.11 19.71 -0.25
CA VAL A 75 -31.99 20.48 -1.14
C VAL A 75 -31.71 20.18 -2.62
N VAL A 76 -30.42 20.11 -3.00
CA VAL A 76 -30.00 19.85 -4.39
C VAL A 76 -30.36 18.42 -4.80
N CYS A 77 -30.11 17.44 -3.94
CA CYS A 77 -30.28 16.01 -4.25
C CYS A 77 -31.74 15.51 -4.15
N LYS A 78 -32.73 16.38 -3.90
CA LYS A 78 -34.15 15.98 -3.91
C LYS A 78 -34.64 15.50 -5.28
N LYS A 79 -34.06 16.03 -6.35
CA LYS A 79 -34.39 15.69 -7.74
C LYS A 79 -33.27 14.83 -8.33
N SER A 80 -33.62 13.95 -9.27
CA SER A 80 -32.67 13.11 -10.03
C SER A 80 -31.54 13.94 -10.64
N ASP A 81 -31.89 14.97 -11.43
CA ASP A 81 -30.93 15.80 -12.14
C ASP A 81 -30.01 16.54 -11.15
N GLY A 82 -30.58 16.98 -10.02
CA GLY A 82 -29.85 17.63 -8.94
C GLY A 82 -28.79 16.72 -8.31
N LYS A 83 -29.12 15.44 -8.12
CA LYS A 83 -28.18 14.43 -7.64
C LYS A 83 -27.01 14.25 -8.62
N ASP A 84 -27.29 14.22 -9.92
CA ASP A 84 -26.24 14.09 -10.95
C ASP A 84 -25.33 15.31 -10.98
N TYR A 85 -25.88 16.53 -10.91
CA TYR A 85 -25.07 17.76 -10.80
C TYR A 85 -24.20 17.77 -9.55
N TRP A 86 -24.73 17.31 -8.41
CA TRP A 86 -23.95 17.21 -7.18
C TRP A 86 -22.81 16.20 -7.30
N GLN A 87 -23.07 15.02 -7.86
CA GLN A 87 -22.04 14.00 -8.07
C GLN A 87 -20.93 14.48 -9.02
N GLN A 88 -21.28 15.17 -10.11
CA GLN A 88 -20.31 15.77 -11.02
C GLN A 88 -19.45 16.83 -10.33
N TYR A 89 -20.06 17.66 -9.47
CA TYR A 89 -19.32 18.65 -8.67
C TYR A 89 -18.34 17.98 -7.71
N ILE A 90 -18.77 16.97 -6.94
CA ILE A 90 -17.91 16.23 -6.02
C ILE A 90 -16.78 15.53 -6.77
N LEU A 91 -17.07 14.92 -7.92
CA LEU A 91 -16.05 14.30 -8.78
C LEU A 91 -15.01 15.33 -9.24
N SER A 92 -15.44 16.53 -9.65
CA SER A 92 -14.55 17.62 -10.04
C SER A 92 -13.64 18.04 -8.88
N GLU A 93 -14.19 18.24 -7.67
CA GLU A 93 -13.38 18.62 -6.50
C GLU A 93 -12.41 17.50 -6.08
N ALA A 94 -12.87 16.24 -6.06
CA ALA A 94 -12.03 15.07 -5.78
C ALA A 94 -10.88 14.94 -6.80
N THR A 95 -11.16 15.18 -8.08
CA THR A 95 -10.15 15.17 -9.17
C THR A 95 -9.08 16.22 -8.92
N LYS A 96 -9.45 17.44 -8.49
CA LYS A 96 -8.47 18.50 -8.16
C LYS A 96 -7.56 18.10 -7.00
N ILE A 97 -8.07 17.37 -6.00
CA ILE A 97 -7.27 16.89 -4.87
C ILE A 97 -6.29 15.80 -5.34
N VAL A 98 -6.79 14.78 -6.05
CA VAL A 98 -5.96 13.67 -6.54
C VAL A 98 -4.89 14.15 -7.52
N ALA A 99 -5.21 15.09 -8.41
CA ALA A 99 -4.25 15.64 -9.38
C ALA A 99 -3.07 16.38 -8.73
N LYS A 100 -3.24 16.90 -7.51
CA LYS A 100 -2.17 17.54 -6.72
C LYS A 100 -1.30 16.54 -5.98
N GLN A 101 -1.84 15.37 -5.64
CA GLN A 101 -1.12 14.30 -4.93
C GLN A 101 -0.14 13.59 -5.86
N LYS A 102 1.15 13.62 -5.49
CA LYS A 102 2.24 13.10 -6.30
C LYS A 102 3.35 12.58 -5.40
N THR A 103 3.99 11.52 -5.84
CA THR A 103 5.24 11.05 -5.23
C THR A 103 6.42 11.96 -5.57
N PRO A 104 7.48 11.96 -4.73
CA PRO A 104 8.71 12.72 -4.99
C PRO A 104 9.34 12.38 -6.36
N ARG A 105 9.75 13.42 -7.08
CA ARG A 105 10.41 13.28 -8.39
C ARG A 105 11.91 13.03 -8.22
N GLY A 106 12.49 12.27 -9.15
CA GLY A 106 13.93 12.05 -9.22
C GLY A 106 14.33 10.64 -8.76
N ALA A 107 15.64 10.42 -8.65
CA ALA A 107 16.21 9.15 -8.24
C ALA A 107 16.04 8.89 -6.74
N TYR A 108 15.72 7.65 -6.39
CA TYR A 108 15.74 7.17 -5.01
C TYR A 108 17.14 7.36 -4.38
N PRO A 109 17.25 7.80 -3.10
CA PRO A 109 16.19 7.93 -2.09
C PRO A 109 15.43 9.27 -2.09
N LYS A 110 15.93 10.30 -2.79
CA LYS A 110 15.30 11.63 -2.79
C LYS A 110 14.05 11.72 -3.67
N GLY A 111 13.88 10.76 -4.57
CA GLY A 111 12.72 10.58 -5.44
C GLY A 111 12.25 9.13 -5.48
N ALA A 112 11.23 8.84 -6.27
CA ALA A 112 10.65 7.49 -6.36
C ALA A 112 11.23 6.58 -7.46
N TYR A 113 12.26 7.04 -8.19
CA TYR A 113 12.84 6.28 -9.30
C TYR A 113 13.96 5.33 -8.87
N HIS A 114 13.75 4.05 -9.14
CA HIS A 114 14.73 2.99 -8.98
C HIS A 114 15.33 2.62 -10.34
N ASN A 115 16.63 2.87 -10.48
CA ASN A 115 17.37 2.45 -11.66
C ASN A 115 17.73 0.97 -11.54
N ALA A 116 17.30 0.15 -12.52
CA ALA A 116 17.58 -1.28 -12.55
C ALA A 116 19.07 -1.62 -12.51
N LYS A 117 19.95 -0.74 -13.01
CA LYS A 117 21.40 -0.95 -12.99
C LYS A 117 22.04 -0.68 -11.62
N THR A 118 21.35 0.04 -10.74
CA THR A 118 21.85 0.41 -9.40
C THR A 118 20.91 -0.05 -8.29
N ILE A 119 19.99 -0.97 -8.59
CA ILE A 119 19.05 -1.53 -7.61
C ILE A 119 19.82 -2.21 -6.48
N LEU A 120 19.25 -2.19 -5.27
CA LEU A 120 19.79 -2.83 -4.08
C LEU A 120 18.80 -3.89 -3.56
N PRO A 121 19.28 -4.97 -2.91
CA PRO A 121 18.41 -6.00 -2.35
C PRO A 121 17.44 -5.46 -1.30
N ASN A 122 17.81 -4.35 -0.63
CA ASN A 122 16.97 -3.69 0.37
C ASN A 122 15.58 -3.27 -0.16
N LEU A 123 15.42 -3.07 -1.47
CA LEU A 123 14.11 -2.80 -2.10
C LEU A 123 13.07 -3.89 -1.77
N PHE A 124 13.52 -5.13 -1.58
CA PHE A 124 12.67 -6.29 -1.29
C PHE A 124 12.52 -6.55 0.21
N SER A 125 13.17 -5.76 1.06
CA SER A 125 13.09 -5.96 2.51
C SER A 125 11.70 -5.61 3.04
N PRO A 126 11.18 -6.34 4.05
CA PRO A 126 9.89 -6.02 4.67
C PRO A 126 9.84 -4.60 5.23
N LYS A 127 10.97 -4.12 5.79
CA LYS A 127 11.11 -2.76 6.31
C LYS A 127 10.90 -1.72 5.21
N PHE A 128 11.61 -1.86 4.09
CA PHE A 128 11.47 -0.95 2.96
C PHE A 128 10.04 -0.94 2.40
N LYS A 129 9.42 -2.12 2.27
CA LYS A 129 8.04 -2.24 1.80
C LYS A 129 7.08 -1.47 2.72
N SER A 130 7.22 -1.64 4.04
CA SER A 130 6.40 -0.95 5.03
C SER A 130 6.60 0.57 5.00
N GLU A 131 7.84 1.05 4.95
CA GLU A 131 8.15 2.49 4.88
C GLU A 131 7.61 3.11 3.59
N PHE A 132 7.75 2.42 2.46
CA PHE A 132 7.21 2.87 1.18
C PHE A 132 5.68 2.92 1.19
N ASP A 133 5.04 1.89 1.75
CA ASP A 133 3.58 1.82 1.86
C ASP A 133 3.05 2.97 2.71
N GLN A 134 3.68 3.22 3.87
CA GLN A 134 3.33 4.32 4.77
C GLN A 134 3.50 5.68 4.08
N ALA A 135 4.64 5.94 3.43
CA ALA A 135 4.87 7.20 2.73
C ALA A 135 3.84 7.42 1.60
N LEU A 136 3.45 6.36 0.89
CA LEU A 136 2.44 6.44 -0.16
C LEU A 136 1.04 6.77 0.39
N SER A 137 0.63 6.12 1.49
CA SER A 137 -0.71 6.28 2.08
C SER A 137 -0.87 7.52 2.96
N GLU A 138 0.20 8.00 3.60
CA GLU A 138 0.11 9.09 4.58
C GLU A 138 0.60 10.42 4.02
N GLU A 139 1.65 10.40 3.18
CA GLU A 139 2.32 11.63 2.74
C GLU A 139 2.04 11.97 1.27
N HIS A 140 2.24 11.01 0.37
CA HIS A 140 2.29 11.28 -1.07
C HIS A 140 0.91 11.32 -1.73
N MET A 141 0.07 10.33 -1.43
CA MET A 141 -1.24 10.16 -2.05
C MET A 141 -2.37 9.75 -1.08
N PRO A 142 -2.52 10.43 0.07
CA PRO A 142 -3.45 10.02 1.12
C PRO A 142 -4.92 10.09 0.72
N PHE A 143 -5.31 11.01 -0.16
CA PHE A 143 -6.73 11.16 -0.54
C PHE A 143 -7.14 10.02 -1.47
N LEU A 144 -6.31 9.70 -2.48
CA LEU A 144 -6.59 8.56 -3.36
C LEU A 144 -6.59 7.24 -2.59
N PHE A 145 -5.58 7.04 -1.73
CA PHE A 145 -5.50 5.84 -0.91
C PHE A 145 -6.76 5.67 -0.03
N ASN A 146 -7.11 6.71 0.74
CA ASN A 146 -8.27 6.64 1.63
C ASN A 146 -9.59 6.50 0.87
N LEU A 147 -9.74 7.13 -0.29
CA LEU A 147 -10.94 6.97 -1.13
C LEU A 147 -11.12 5.52 -1.58
N LEU A 148 -10.05 4.87 -2.03
CA LEU A 148 -10.07 3.46 -2.45
C LEU A 148 -10.28 2.53 -1.26
N TYR A 149 -9.53 2.75 -0.18
CA TYR A 149 -9.63 1.95 1.04
C TYR A 149 -11.03 2.01 1.62
N ASN A 150 -11.61 3.19 1.78
CA ASN A 150 -12.96 3.37 2.31
C ASN A 150 -14.02 2.75 1.38
N LYS A 151 -13.85 2.83 0.05
CA LYS A 151 -14.77 2.18 -0.89
C LYS A 151 -14.80 0.66 -0.70
N MET A 152 -13.65 0.03 -0.48
CA MET A 152 -13.57 -1.41 -0.25
C MET A 152 -13.99 -1.79 1.17
N ASN A 153 -13.59 -1.01 2.18
CA ASN A 153 -13.86 -1.31 3.58
C ASN A 153 -15.31 -1.01 4.00
N ASN A 154 -16.00 -0.08 3.33
CA ASN A 154 -17.41 0.26 3.59
C ASN A 154 -18.39 -0.57 2.76
N GLN A 155 -17.96 -1.69 2.15
CA GLN A 155 -18.91 -2.65 1.63
C GLN A 155 -19.66 -3.23 2.83
N THR A 156 -20.91 -2.78 3.02
CA THR A 156 -21.85 -3.42 3.91
C THR A 156 -21.83 -4.90 3.55
N LEU A 157 -21.71 -5.77 4.56
CA LEU A 157 -22.03 -7.18 4.43
C LEU A 157 -23.54 -7.25 4.15
N GLU A 158 -23.96 -6.88 2.95
CA GLU A 158 -25.23 -7.33 2.43
C GLU A 158 -25.05 -8.84 2.29
N GLU A 159 -25.68 -9.57 3.22
CA GLU A 159 -25.97 -10.99 3.05
C GLU A 159 -26.73 -11.08 1.73
N VAL A 160 -26.01 -11.33 0.64
CA VAL A 160 -26.60 -11.73 -0.61
C VAL A 160 -27.22 -13.09 -0.30
N ALA A 161 -28.53 -13.08 -0.09
CA ALA A 161 -29.34 -14.28 -0.05
C ALA A 161 -28.95 -15.15 -1.26
N ASP A 162 -28.63 -16.40 -0.97
CA ASP A 162 -28.45 -17.45 -1.95
C ASP A 162 -29.54 -17.36 -3.03
N ASP A 163 -29.17 -17.08 -4.27
CA ASP A 163 -29.65 -17.90 -5.38
C ASP A 163 -28.83 -17.71 -6.67
N VAL A 164 -28.51 -18.86 -7.27
CA VAL A 164 -28.05 -19.13 -8.64
C VAL A 164 -26.81 -18.40 -9.19
N ASP A 165 -25.62 -18.95 -8.92
CA ASP A 165 -24.84 -19.76 -9.88
C ASP A 165 -23.47 -20.09 -9.26
N SER A 166 -23.48 -20.85 -8.17
CA SER A 166 -22.26 -21.51 -7.68
C SER A 166 -22.11 -22.81 -8.45
N GLU A 167 -21.38 -22.77 -9.57
CA GLU A 167 -20.56 -23.91 -9.93
C GLU A 167 -19.63 -24.15 -8.74
N HIS A 168 -20.07 -25.02 -7.83
CA HIS A 168 -19.24 -25.57 -6.79
C HIS A 168 -18.01 -26.19 -7.48
N GLU A 169 -16.88 -25.49 -7.44
CA GLU A 169 -15.59 -26.15 -7.44
C GLU A 169 -15.60 -27.11 -6.24
N LYS A 170 -16.03 -28.34 -6.49
CA LYS A 170 -15.69 -29.49 -5.65
C LYS A 170 -14.18 -29.62 -5.75
N LEU A 171 -13.48 -28.86 -4.92
CA LEU A 171 -12.11 -29.15 -4.58
C LEU A 171 -12.14 -30.51 -3.88
N ASP A 172 -11.68 -31.52 -4.62
CA ASP A 172 -11.38 -32.83 -4.05
C ASP A 172 -10.57 -32.61 -2.78
N ALA A 173 -11.08 -33.17 -1.68
CA ALA A 173 -10.44 -33.15 -0.39
C ALA A 173 -9.22 -34.07 -0.41
N LYS A 174 -8.14 -33.63 -1.06
CA LYS A 174 -6.74 -34.07 -0.92
C LYS A 174 -5.89 -33.10 -1.73
N ASP A 175 -4.93 -32.47 -1.06
CA ASP A 175 -3.98 -31.46 -1.57
C ASP A 175 -4.47 -30.03 -1.77
N THR A 176 -4.73 -29.35 -0.64
CA THR A 176 -4.57 -27.89 -0.57
C THR A 176 -3.73 -27.51 0.63
N ASN A 177 -2.41 -27.51 0.44
CA ASN A 177 -1.45 -26.88 1.33
C ASN A 177 -0.86 -25.61 0.68
N SER A 178 -1.68 -24.83 -0.04
CA SER A 178 -1.27 -23.54 -0.59
C SER A 178 -1.29 -22.47 0.51
N LYS A 179 -0.16 -22.36 1.21
CA LYS A 179 0.14 -21.20 2.04
C LYS A 179 0.38 -20.01 1.12
N ASP A 180 -0.54 -19.04 1.12
CA ASP A 180 -0.23 -17.68 0.67
C ASP A 180 0.61 -16.97 1.76
N GLU A 181 1.82 -17.48 1.97
CA GLU A 181 2.92 -16.69 2.51
C GLU A 181 3.57 -15.99 1.33
N CYS A 182 3.82 -14.68 1.42
CA CYS A 182 4.80 -14.04 0.55
C CYS A 182 6.08 -14.90 0.58
N MET A 183 6.43 -15.53 -0.56
CA MET A 183 7.47 -16.56 -0.72
C MET A 183 8.92 -16.12 -0.40
N PHE A 184 9.14 -15.14 0.49
CA PHE A 184 10.47 -14.64 0.81
C PHE A 184 10.75 -14.39 2.30
N ASN A 185 9.84 -14.72 3.21
CA ASN A 185 10.17 -14.71 4.64
C ASN A 185 10.28 -16.16 5.13
N GLY A 186 11.50 -16.69 5.18
CA GLY A 186 11.85 -18.00 5.72
C GLY A 186 11.66 -18.12 7.24
N LYS A 187 10.45 -17.83 7.75
CA LYS A 187 10.05 -18.09 9.13
C LYS A 187 8.71 -18.82 9.11
N THR A 188 8.77 -20.15 9.17
CA THR A 188 7.60 -20.98 9.44
C THR A 188 7.20 -20.83 10.91
N VAL A 189 6.27 -19.93 11.20
CA VAL A 189 5.49 -19.98 12.45
C VAL A 189 4.12 -20.53 12.08
N ARG A 190 3.72 -21.63 12.73
CA ARG A 190 2.37 -22.22 12.59
C ARG A 190 1.35 -21.27 13.20
N ASP A 191 0.95 -20.23 12.48
CA ASP A 191 -0.16 -19.39 12.89
C ASP A 191 -1.49 -20.05 12.52
N ARG A 192 -2.34 -20.25 13.53
CA ARG A 192 -3.71 -20.77 13.41
C ARG A 192 -4.48 -19.93 12.38
N LYS A 193 -5.14 -20.60 11.42
CA LYS A 193 -6.05 -19.98 10.43
C LYS A 193 -6.96 -18.94 11.11
N LYS A 194 -6.74 -17.66 10.88
CA LYS A 194 -7.69 -16.61 11.26
C LYS A 194 -8.91 -16.71 10.33
N LYS A 195 -10.12 -16.56 10.89
CA LYS A 195 -11.39 -16.51 10.15
C LYS A 195 -11.28 -15.49 9.00
N ALA A 196 -11.85 -15.82 7.84
CA ALA A 196 -11.84 -15.00 6.62
C ALA A 196 -12.33 -13.55 6.82
N SER A 197 -13.17 -13.30 7.84
CA SER A 197 -13.63 -11.95 8.19
C SER A 197 -12.52 -11.03 8.74
N SER A 198 -11.44 -11.58 9.29
CA SER A 198 -10.31 -10.80 9.82
C SER A 198 -9.37 -10.28 8.72
N ASP A 199 -9.46 -10.79 7.49
CA ASP A 199 -8.56 -10.43 6.40
C ASP A 199 -9.12 -9.30 5.52
N HIS A 200 -10.42 -8.99 5.62
CA HIS A 200 -11.05 -8.00 4.74
C HIS A 200 -10.40 -6.60 4.81
N PRO A 201 -10.16 -6.01 6.00
CA PRO A 201 -9.49 -4.70 6.07
C PRO A 201 -8.05 -4.75 5.55
N GLN A 202 -7.34 -5.86 5.79
CA GLN A 202 -5.97 -6.03 5.33
C GLN A 202 -5.92 -6.13 3.80
N ARG A 203 -6.80 -6.93 3.20
CA ARG A 203 -6.97 -7.04 1.74
C ARG A 203 -7.34 -5.70 1.11
N ALA A 204 -8.28 -4.96 1.72
CA ALA A 204 -8.64 -3.62 1.27
C ALA A 204 -7.44 -2.66 1.30
N CYS A 205 -6.65 -2.69 2.38
CA CYS A 205 -5.44 -1.89 2.53
C CYS A 205 -4.40 -2.22 1.44
N VAL A 206 -4.04 -3.49 1.27
CA VAL A 206 -3.06 -3.93 0.26
C VAL A 206 -3.53 -3.60 -1.15
N THR A 207 -4.83 -3.78 -1.43
CA THR A 207 -5.42 -3.46 -2.73
C THR A 207 -5.36 -1.95 -3.00
N ALA A 208 -5.72 -1.12 -2.02
CA ALA A 208 -5.69 0.34 -2.16
C ALA A 208 -4.26 0.86 -2.37
N LEU A 209 -3.28 0.33 -1.62
CA LEU A 209 -1.86 0.63 -1.81
C LEU A 209 -1.35 0.22 -3.18
N THR A 210 -1.80 -0.92 -3.69
CA THR A 210 -1.40 -1.43 -5.01
C THR A 210 -1.96 -0.56 -6.12
N ILE A 211 -3.26 -0.25 -6.10
CA ILE A 211 -3.90 0.64 -7.08
C ILE A 211 -3.30 2.05 -7.02
N THR A 212 -3.08 2.59 -5.82
CA THR A 212 -2.44 3.91 -5.64
C THR A 212 -1.05 3.94 -6.29
N SER A 213 -0.26 2.87 -6.13
CA SER A 213 1.03 2.75 -6.79
C SER A 213 0.92 2.57 -8.31
N MET A 214 -0.07 1.83 -8.80
CA MET A 214 -0.35 1.70 -10.23
C MET A 214 -0.64 3.07 -10.85
N VAL A 215 -1.53 3.86 -10.21
CA VAL A 215 -1.84 5.22 -10.64
C VAL A 215 -0.59 6.10 -10.64
N ALA A 216 0.19 6.09 -9.55
CA ALA A 216 1.44 6.84 -9.46
C ALA A 216 2.42 6.50 -10.61
N PHE A 217 2.55 5.21 -10.95
CA PHE A 217 3.42 4.74 -12.03
C PHE A 217 2.89 5.05 -13.42
N VAL A 218 1.58 4.93 -13.64
CA VAL A 218 0.96 5.28 -14.93
C VAL A 218 1.11 6.79 -15.21
N CYS A 219 0.86 7.63 -14.20
CA CYS A 219 1.05 9.08 -14.32
C CYS A 219 2.51 9.49 -14.51
N ASN A 220 3.45 8.72 -13.94
CA ASN A 220 4.88 8.93 -14.11
C ASN A 220 5.63 7.61 -13.97
N ARG A 221 6.09 7.05 -15.09
CA ARG A 221 6.80 5.75 -15.14
C ARG A 221 8.12 5.74 -14.35
N ARG A 222 8.59 6.90 -13.88
CA ARG A 222 9.70 6.99 -12.93
C ARG A 222 9.30 6.64 -11.48
N ASN A 223 8.03 6.43 -11.18
CA ASN A 223 7.57 5.90 -9.89
C ASN A 223 7.49 4.37 -9.94
N ASN A 224 8.64 3.71 -10.06
CA ASN A 224 8.70 2.31 -10.51
C ASN A 224 9.10 1.30 -9.42
N GLY A 225 9.26 1.70 -8.14
CA GLY A 225 9.75 0.81 -7.08
C GLY A 225 8.94 -0.48 -6.94
N LYS A 226 7.63 -0.37 -6.66
CA LYS A 226 6.73 -1.54 -6.58
C LYS A 226 6.60 -2.28 -7.90
N GLN A 227 6.51 -1.57 -9.02
CA GLN A 227 6.39 -2.19 -10.33
C GLN A 227 7.63 -3.00 -10.69
N LEU A 228 8.82 -2.55 -10.29
CA LEU A 228 10.06 -3.29 -10.47
C LEU A 228 10.08 -4.55 -9.62
N ALA A 229 9.67 -4.45 -8.36
CA ALA A 229 9.54 -5.60 -7.47
C ALA A 229 8.56 -6.65 -8.05
N ASN A 230 7.34 -6.20 -8.39
CA ASN A 230 6.33 -7.05 -9.04
C ASN A 230 6.87 -7.69 -10.34
N SER A 231 7.64 -6.96 -11.15
CA SER A 231 8.16 -7.51 -12.41
C SER A 231 9.17 -8.63 -12.23
N ILE A 232 9.94 -8.57 -11.15
CA ILE A 232 10.92 -9.60 -10.79
C ILE A 232 10.17 -10.82 -10.25
N THR A 233 9.21 -10.61 -9.33
CA THR A 233 8.36 -11.69 -8.81
C THR A 233 7.60 -12.41 -9.94
N LEU A 234 6.90 -11.67 -10.81
CA LEU A 234 6.16 -12.24 -11.93
C LEU A 234 7.06 -13.01 -12.90
N LEU A 235 8.28 -12.52 -13.13
CA LEU A 235 9.24 -13.20 -13.99
C LEU A 235 9.70 -14.52 -13.35
N ALA A 236 9.97 -14.53 -12.04
CA ALA A 236 10.31 -15.74 -11.29
C ALA A 236 9.15 -16.75 -11.25
N CYS A 237 7.90 -16.28 -11.23
CA CYS A 237 6.70 -17.11 -11.30
C CYS A 237 6.35 -17.58 -12.73
N GLY A 238 7.23 -17.39 -13.72
CA GLY A 238 7.00 -17.90 -15.07
C GLY A 238 5.92 -17.16 -15.87
N VAL A 239 5.52 -15.95 -15.48
CA VAL A 239 4.49 -15.18 -16.18
C VAL A 239 4.93 -14.89 -17.63
N THR A 240 4.09 -15.29 -18.57
CA THR A 240 4.35 -15.17 -20.00
C THR A 240 4.45 -13.71 -20.45
N ASP A 241 5.10 -13.48 -21.60
CA ASP A 241 5.27 -12.14 -22.15
C ASP A 241 3.95 -11.46 -22.51
N ARG A 242 2.95 -12.24 -22.94
CA ARG A 242 1.61 -11.75 -23.26
C ARG A 242 0.91 -11.22 -22.01
N VAL A 243 0.92 -11.99 -20.91
CA VAL A 243 0.33 -11.55 -19.64
C VAL A 243 1.10 -10.35 -19.09
N LYS A 244 2.43 -10.38 -19.17
CA LYS A 244 3.27 -9.27 -18.71
C LYS A 244 3.03 -7.98 -19.47
N ALA A 245 2.75 -8.04 -20.78
CA ALA A 245 2.40 -6.86 -21.57
C ALA A 245 1.14 -6.18 -21.03
N PHE A 246 0.10 -6.96 -20.69
CA PHE A 246 -1.11 -6.45 -20.05
C PHE A 246 -0.83 -5.88 -18.65
N LEU A 247 -0.09 -6.59 -17.80
CA LEU A 247 0.24 -6.12 -16.44
C LEU A 247 1.06 -4.82 -16.45
N ARG A 248 1.91 -4.63 -17.46
CA ARG A 248 2.64 -3.37 -17.68
C ARG A 248 1.73 -2.24 -18.15
N TYR A 249 0.76 -2.55 -19.01
CA TYR A 249 -0.20 -1.60 -19.54
C TYR A 249 -1.01 -0.95 -18.41
N ILE A 250 -1.58 -1.76 -17.53
CA ILE A 250 -2.35 -1.30 -16.36
C ILE A 250 -1.48 -0.71 -15.23
N GLY A 251 -0.16 -0.80 -15.35
CA GLY A 251 0.78 -0.23 -14.39
C GLY A 251 1.08 -1.09 -13.15
N LEU A 252 0.73 -2.38 -13.17
CA LEU A 252 1.07 -3.33 -12.10
C LEU A 252 2.56 -3.72 -12.13
N SER A 253 3.16 -3.74 -13.32
CA SER A 253 4.56 -4.12 -13.51
C SER A 253 5.33 -3.20 -14.47
N SER A 254 6.65 -3.25 -14.38
CA SER A 254 7.62 -2.69 -15.32
C SER A 254 7.90 -3.66 -16.47
N SER A 255 8.74 -3.23 -17.42
CA SER A 255 9.10 -4.07 -18.58
C SER A 255 9.91 -5.30 -18.19
N ARG A 256 9.85 -6.35 -19.04
CA ARG A 256 10.70 -7.54 -18.90
C ARG A 256 12.18 -7.21 -18.95
N GLN A 257 12.58 -6.31 -19.85
CA GLN A 257 13.95 -5.84 -19.94
C GLN A 257 14.42 -5.19 -18.64
N THR A 258 13.58 -4.37 -18.02
CA THR A 258 13.90 -3.73 -16.73
C THR A 258 14.08 -4.77 -15.63
N ALA A 259 13.21 -5.80 -15.58
CA ALA A 259 13.33 -6.90 -14.64
C ALA A 259 14.62 -7.69 -14.83
N HIS A 260 14.98 -8.06 -16.08
CA HIS A 260 16.23 -8.76 -16.39
C HIS A 260 17.46 -7.95 -16.05
N ASN A 261 17.46 -6.65 -16.36
CA ASN A 261 18.56 -5.76 -15.99
C ASN A 261 18.74 -5.67 -14.47
N ALA A 262 17.62 -5.63 -13.73
CA ALA A 262 17.65 -5.61 -12.28
C ALA A 262 18.11 -6.94 -11.70
N LEU A 263 17.63 -8.08 -12.22
CA LEU A 263 18.12 -9.41 -11.84
C LEU A 263 19.61 -9.57 -12.09
N LYS A 264 20.10 -9.16 -13.27
CA LYS A 264 21.54 -9.16 -13.58
C LYS A 264 22.34 -8.33 -12.57
N ARG A 265 21.80 -7.17 -12.14
CA ARG A 265 22.48 -6.36 -11.13
C ARG A 265 22.48 -7.03 -9.76
N LEU A 266 21.34 -7.59 -9.35
CA LEU A 266 21.18 -8.30 -8.09
C LEU A 266 22.08 -9.55 -8.05
N SER A 267 22.20 -10.30 -9.15
CA SER A 267 23.07 -11.47 -9.24
C SER A 267 24.53 -11.10 -9.02
N TYR A 268 25.02 -10.03 -9.64
CA TYR A 268 26.37 -9.52 -9.38
C TYR A 268 26.58 -9.09 -7.92
N GLN A 269 25.55 -8.56 -7.26
CA GLN A 269 25.64 -8.21 -5.84
C GLN A 269 25.69 -9.46 -4.97
N SER A 270 24.85 -10.46 -5.26
CA SER A 270 24.84 -11.75 -4.57
C SER A 270 26.17 -12.50 -4.74
N GLU A 271 26.71 -12.54 -5.96
CA GLU A 271 28.03 -13.11 -6.25
C GLU A 271 29.12 -12.44 -5.40
N ARG A 272 29.15 -11.10 -5.36
CA ARG A 272 30.10 -10.36 -4.52
C ARG A 272 29.90 -10.62 -3.03
N GLN A 273 28.67 -10.76 -2.57
CA GLN A 273 28.38 -11.09 -1.17
C GLN A 273 28.87 -12.49 -0.82
N ILE A 274 28.67 -13.48 -1.69
CA ILE A 274 29.20 -14.84 -1.53
C ILE A 274 30.73 -14.80 -1.51
N GLY A 275 31.35 -14.12 -2.48
CA GLY A 275 32.81 -13.95 -2.52
C GLY A 275 33.36 -13.28 -1.27
N PHE A 276 32.71 -12.22 -0.78
CA PHE A 276 33.08 -11.57 0.48
C PHE A 276 32.94 -12.52 1.67
N LYS A 277 31.87 -13.32 1.76
CA LYS A 277 31.71 -14.30 2.84
C LYS A 277 32.73 -15.43 2.79
N MET A 278 33.21 -15.80 1.59
CA MET A 278 34.27 -16.78 1.40
C MET A 278 35.67 -16.20 1.73
N MET A 279 35.89 -14.91 1.49
CA MET A 279 37.17 -14.22 1.70
C MET A 279 37.31 -13.51 3.04
N SER A 280 36.20 -13.19 3.71
CA SER A 280 36.22 -12.60 5.05
C SER A 280 37.05 -13.52 5.93
N PRO A 281 37.99 -12.99 6.75
CA PRO A 281 38.69 -13.83 7.71
C PRO A 281 37.62 -14.54 8.51
N LEU A 282 37.59 -15.87 8.37
CA LEU A 282 36.76 -16.68 9.23
C LEU A 282 37.21 -16.32 10.65
N GLU A 283 36.26 -16.19 11.57
CA GLU A 283 36.55 -15.89 12.97
C GLU A 283 37.60 -16.86 13.55
N HIS A 284 37.87 -17.99 12.87
CA HIS A 284 38.97 -18.90 13.11
C HIS A 284 39.81 -19.22 11.85
N PRO A 285 41.16 -19.17 11.87
CA PRO A 285 42.02 -19.48 10.72
C PRO A 285 41.94 -20.94 10.23
N SER A 286 41.51 -21.87 11.09
CA SER A 286 41.49 -23.32 10.80
C SER A 286 40.16 -23.85 10.25
N LEU A 287 39.12 -23.02 10.17
CA LEU A 287 37.79 -23.43 9.72
C LEU A 287 37.39 -22.67 8.47
N ALA A 288 37.37 -23.35 7.32
CA ALA A 288 36.83 -22.82 6.07
C ALA A 288 35.29 -22.84 6.08
N PRO A 289 34.61 -21.96 5.31
CA PRO A 289 33.16 -22.01 5.18
C PRO A 289 32.74 -23.29 4.45
N PHE A 290 31.66 -23.93 4.89
CA PHE A 290 31.15 -25.12 4.21
C PHE A 290 30.31 -24.71 3.02
N LEU A 291 30.70 -25.20 1.84
CA LEU A 291 29.97 -25.02 0.61
C LEU A 291 29.17 -26.28 0.33
N CYS A 292 27.84 -26.17 0.41
CA CYS A 292 26.96 -27.24 0.01
C CYS A 292 26.47 -26.96 -1.40
N PHE A 293 26.63 -27.94 -2.29
CA PHE A 293 26.01 -27.95 -3.60
C PHE A 293 24.99 -29.08 -3.64
N ASP A 294 23.90 -28.82 -4.31
CA ASP A 294 22.88 -29.80 -4.62
C ASP A 294 22.36 -29.52 -6.04
N ASN A 295 21.75 -30.51 -6.68
CA ASN A 295 21.25 -30.39 -8.04
C ASN A 295 19.77 -29.98 -7.99
N LEU A 296 19.42 -28.94 -8.73
CA LEU A 296 18.04 -28.53 -8.97
C LEU A 296 17.65 -28.94 -10.38
N ASP A 297 16.92 -30.03 -10.47
CA ASP A 297 16.28 -30.43 -11.72
C ASP A 297 14.84 -29.88 -11.74
N PHE A 298 14.51 -29.05 -12.73
CA PHE A 298 13.12 -28.60 -12.93
C PHE A 298 12.63 -28.95 -14.34
N GLU A 299 11.49 -29.62 -14.41
CA GLU A 299 10.80 -29.90 -15.68
C GLU A 299 9.89 -28.72 -16.04
N GLN A 300 10.20 -28.02 -17.12
CA GLN A 300 9.22 -27.17 -17.77
C GLN A 300 8.27 -28.06 -18.56
N LYS A 301 7.02 -28.15 -18.09
CA LYS A 301 5.93 -28.79 -18.84
C LYS A 301 5.26 -27.77 -19.76
N VAL A 302 4.94 -28.20 -20.97
CA VAL A 302 4.20 -27.39 -21.94
C VAL A 302 2.81 -28.03 -22.10
N ASP A 303 1.76 -27.24 -21.86
CA ASP A 303 0.37 -27.73 -21.88
C ASP A 303 -0.07 -28.23 -23.26
N THR A 304 0.51 -27.69 -24.34
CA THR A 304 0.22 -28.10 -25.71
C THR A 304 1.51 -28.45 -26.44
N LYS A 305 1.78 -29.75 -26.59
CA LYS A 305 2.96 -30.26 -27.29
C LYS A 305 2.79 -30.06 -28.80
N SER A 306 3.83 -29.57 -29.47
CA SER A 306 3.91 -29.47 -30.93
C SER A 306 5.33 -29.74 -31.42
N LEU A 307 5.53 -29.84 -32.74
CA LEU A 307 6.86 -30.00 -33.32
C LEU A 307 7.72 -28.77 -32.96
N GLY A 308 8.76 -28.98 -32.13
CA GLY A 308 9.63 -27.92 -31.61
C GLY A 308 9.19 -27.33 -30.26
N ASN A 309 8.07 -27.76 -29.69
CA ASN A 309 7.59 -27.32 -28.39
C ASN A 309 7.22 -28.54 -27.53
N SER A 310 8.17 -29.00 -26.71
CA SER A 310 8.02 -30.15 -25.83
C SER A 310 8.39 -29.78 -24.40
N ASN A 311 8.10 -30.67 -23.46
CA ASN A 311 8.65 -30.56 -22.11
C ASN A 311 10.19 -30.48 -22.19
N HIS A 312 10.78 -29.72 -21.28
CA HIS A 312 12.22 -29.57 -21.19
C HIS A 312 12.66 -29.75 -19.73
N MET A 313 13.63 -30.63 -19.53
CA MET A 313 14.31 -30.75 -18.25
C MET A 313 15.43 -29.72 -18.20
N PHE A 314 15.38 -28.84 -17.20
CA PHE A 314 16.48 -27.94 -16.89
C PHE A 314 17.27 -28.51 -15.73
N HIS A 315 18.57 -28.62 -15.95
CA HIS A 315 19.53 -29.02 -14.93
C HIS A 315 20.18 -27.76 -14.38
N GLY A 316 19.95 -27.50 -13.10
CA GLY A 316 20.63 -26.47 -12.34
C GLY A 316 21.46 -27.09 -11.22
N THR A 317 22.46 -26.36 -10.77
CA THR A 317 23.13 -26.63 -9.49
C THR A 317 22.81 -25.46 -8.58
N TRP A 318 22.24 -25.73 -7.41
CA TRP A 318 22.08 -24.73 -6.36
C TRP A 318 23.09 -25.00 -5.26
N GLY A 319 23.56 -23.93 -4.62
CA GLY A 319 24.50 -24.07 -3.54
C GLY A 319 24.36 -22.94 -2.54
N TYR A 320 24.78 -23.22 -1.31
CA TYR A 320 24.73 -22.26 -0.22
C TYR A 320 25.97 -22.38 0.64
N VAL A 321 26.37 -21.24 1.18
CA VAL A 321 27.53 -21.13 2.06
C VAL A 321 27.03 -21.15 3.50
N HIS A 322 27.42 -22.18 4.25
CA HIS A 322 27.19 -22.21 5.69
C HIS A 322 28.25 -21.38 6.40
N GLN A 323 27.77 -20.53 7.31
CA GLN A 323 28.61 -19.86 8.30
C GLN A 323 28.26 -20.44 9.66
N LEU A 324 29.29 -20.82 10.42
CA LEU A 324 29.11 -21.27 11.80
C LEU A 324 28.51 -20.13 12.62
N ASN A 325 27.65 -20.48 13.58
CA ASN A 325 27.07 -19.49 14.49
C ASN A 325 28.20 -18.87 15.34
N PRO A 326 28.44 -17.54 15.29
CA PRO A 326 29.52 -16.90 16.01
C PRO A 326 29.48 -17.16 17.53
N LYS A 327 28.27 -17.24 18.10
CA LYS A 327 28.11 -17.54 19.53
C LYS A 327 28.54 -18.95 19.89
N LEU A 328 28.30 -19.91 19.00
CA LEU A 328 28.73 -21.29 19.18
C LEU A 328 30.24 -21.40 19.02
N LEU A 329 30.79 -20.74 18.01
CA LEU A 329 32.24 -20.72 17.78
C LEU A 329 32.98 -20.11 18.97
N ALA A 330 32.47 -19.01 19.54
CA ALA A 330 33.04 -18.40 20.74
C ALA A 330 32.94 -19.25 22.02
N SER A 331 32.09 -20.29 22.03
CA SER A 331 31.94 -21.18 23.18
C SER A 331 33.00 -22.28 23.24
N VAL A 332 33.76 -22.48 22.16
CA VAL A 332 34.81 -23.50 22.06
C VAL A 332 36.19 -22.81 22.07
N PRO A 333 37.13 -23.23 22.93
CA PRO A 333 38.48 -22.67 22.92
C PRO A 333 39.17 -22.89 21.56
N SER A 334 39.88 -21.88 21.05
CA SER A 334 40.61 -21.98 19.77
C SER A 334 41.59 -23.15 19.69
N SER A 335 42.16 -23.57 20.83
CA SER A 335 43.05 -24.73 20.92
C SER A 335 42.36 -26.07 20.68
N GLU A 336 41.04 -26.14 20.84
CA GLU A 336 40.23 -27.35 20.62
C GLU A 336 39.66 -27.42 19.20
N ILE A 337 39.84 -26.38 18.39
CA ILE A 337 39.39 -26.32 16.99
C ILE A 337 40.48 -26.89 16.07
N THR A 338 40.80 -28.16 16.29
CA THR A 338 41.80 -28.94 15.54
C THR A 338 41.25 -30.30 15.12
N LEU A 339 41.86 -30.90 14.08
CA LEU A 339 41.48 -32.24 13.61
C LEU A 339 41.68 -33.31 14.71
N GLU A 340 42.71 -33.15 15.54
CA GLU A 340 43.01 -34.09 16.62
C GLU A 340 41.94 -34.05 17.72
N SER A 341 41.59 -32.86 18.20
CA SER A 341 40.51 -32.67 19.17
C SER A 341 39.16 -33.17 18.64
N TYR A 342 38.88 -32.95 17.35
CA TYR A 342 37.70 -33.51 16.68
C TYR A 342 37.69 -35.03 16.72
N ASN A 343 38.77 -35.69 16.29
CA ASN A 343 38.86 -37.15 16.27
C ASN A 343 38.71 -37.76 17.67
N GLN A 344 39.36 -37.16 18.68
CA GLN A 344 39.24 -37.59 20.07
C GLN A 344 37.81 -37.43 20.62
N SER A 345 37.10 -36.37 20.19
CA SER A 345 35.71 -36.14 20.58
C SER A 345 34.77 -37.12 19.89
N MET A 346 34.96 -37.38 18.60
CA MET A 346 34.18 -38.35 17.82
C MET A 346 34.29 -39.78 18.34
N LEU A 347 35.45 -40.18 18.87
CA LEU A 347 35.62 -41.49 19.51
C LEU A 347 34.74 -41.68 20.76
N LYS A 348 34.32 -40.59 21.41
CA LYS A 348 33.46 -40.59 22.59
C LYS A 348 31.97 -40.41 22.25
N VAL A 349 31.63 -40.26 20.97
CA VAL A 349 30.24 -40.04 20.52
C VAL A 349 29.35 -41.26 20.76
N SER A 350 29.91 -42.47 20.78
CA SER A 350 29.18 -43.68 21.18
C SER A 350 28.69 -43.64 22.64
N ASP A 351 29.30 -42.80 23.49
CA ASP A 351 28.98 -42.69 24.91
C ASP A 351 28.05 -41.49 25.22
N LEU A 352 27.70 -40.70 24.20
CA LEU A 352 26.77 -39.57 24.31
C LEU A 352 25.33 -40.09 24.33
N GLN A 353 24.68 -40.04 25.50
CA GLN A 353 23.22 -40.21 25.59
C GLN A 353 22.54 -38.91 25.13
N VAL A 354 21.79 -38.99 24.03
CA VAL A 354 21.02 -37.88 23.43
C VAL A 354 19.68 -37.70 24.11
#